data_AF-A0A2V2ZZ99-F1
#
_entry.id   AF-A0A2V2ZZ99-F1
#
_cell.length_a   1.000
_cell.length_b   1.000
_cell.length_c   1.000
_cell.angle_alpha   90.00
_cell.angle_beta   90.00
_cell.angle_gamma   90.00
#
_symmetry.space_group_name_H-M   'P 1'
#
loop_
_entity.id
_entity.type
_entity.pdbx_description
1 polymer ?
#
loop_
_entity_poly.entity_id
_entity_poly.type
_entity_poly.pdbx_seq_one_letter_code
_entity_poly.pdbx_strand_id
1 'polypeptide(L)'
;MKKLSLTLLFCLVSFMTFAQSLKVVIKQDGKVIEPVNDVYELKKSPFLFEITSSNLEGFLVGATTNKDIYAGALGILNTEVQWFQNTGMAEELYNKDKEMFLMDSAPSYWYYTDAKDHRFDKNPKGNAKQWTATRTITRFYDIMVDQPISLKDFDGSVFILMYQPVYNDEYDLVDKKNLFQAALKFKD
;
A
#
# COMPACT_ATOMS: atom_id res chain seq x y z
N MET A 1 4.44 -68.40 0.87
CA MET A 1 5.07 -67.31 0.08
C MET A 1 4.24 -66.04 0.22
N LYS A 2 4.58 -65.15 1.16
CA LYS A 2 3.93 -63.85 1.32
C LYS A 2 4.79 -62.81 0.58
N LYS A 3 4.26 -62.25 -0.51
CA LYS A 3 4.92 -61.18 -1.26
C LYS A 3 4.82 -59.88 -0.46
N LEU A 4 5.96 -59.23 -0.24
CA LEU A 4 6.04 -57.82 0.11
C LEU A 4 5.25 -57.00 -0.93
N SER A 5 4.41 -56.07 -0.48
CA SER A 5 4.07 -54.90 -1.28
C SER A 5 4.54 -53.66 -0.51
N LEU A 6 5.74 -53.24 -0.88
CA LEU A 6 6.39 -52.00 -0.47
C LEU A 6 5.84 -50.88 -1.37
N THR A 7 4.72 -50.26 -0.99
CA THR A 7 4.21 -49.09 -1.72
C THR A 7 3.48 -48.14 -0.78
N LEU A 8 4.24 -47.35 -0.02
CA LEU A 8 3.71 -46.12 0.58
C LEU A 8 4.86 -45.10 0.73
N LEU A 9 5.44 -44.70 -0.40
CA LEU A 9 6.33 -43.55 -0.48
C LEU A 9 5.88 -42.72 -1.68
N PHE A 10 5.80 -41.40 -1.49
CA PHE A 10 5.31 -40.35 -2.40
C PHE A 10 3.82 -40.04 -2.36
N CYS A 11 3.40 -39.23 -1.38
CA CYS A 11 2.43 -38.14 -1.58
C CYS A 11 2.38 -37.22 -0.34
N LEU A 12 3.48 -36.54 -0.06
CA LEU A 12 3.46 -35.30 0.72
C LEU A 12 4.25 -34.25 -0.07
N VAL A 13 3.79 -33.97 -1.29
CA VAL A 13 4.11 -32.71 -1.93
C VAL A 13 3.29 -31.68 -1.16
N SER A 14 3.87 -31.14 -0.10
CA SER A 14 3.33 -29.95 0.55
C SER A 14 3.25 -28.87 -0.52
N PHE A 15 2.04 -28.52 -0.95
CA PHE A 15 1.83 -27.32 -1.74
C PHE A 15 2.33 -26.15 -0.88
N MET A 16 3.56 -25.69 -1.14
CA MET A 16 4.06 -24.45 -0.59
C MET A 16 3.28 -23.33 -1.26
N THR A 17 2.09 -23.05 -0.75
CA THR A 17 1.37 -21.83 -1.08
C THR A 17 2.22 -20.68 -0.55
N PHE A 18 2.88 -19.95 -1.44
CA PHE A 18 3.63 -18.76 -1.06
C PHE A 18 2.67 -17.73 -0.49
N ALA A 19 2.85 -17.39 0.79
CA ALA A 19 2.01 -16.43 1.48
C ALA A 19 2.06 -15.06 0.78
N GLN A 20 0.90 -14.45 0.59
CA GLN A 20 0.81 -13.10 0.06
C GLN A 20 1.34 -12.09 1.07
N SER A 21 2.24 -11.21 0.63
CA SER A 21 2.83 -10.17 1.48
C SER A 21 3.14 -8.88 0.72
N LEU A 22 3.12 -7.77 1.47
CA LEU A 22 3.58 -6.46 1.05
C LEU A 22 4.60 -5.97 2.09
N LYS A 23 5.81 -5.64 1.66
CA LYS A 23 6.79 -4.94 2.48
C LYS A 23 6.94 -3.53 1.93
N VAL A 24 6.80 -2.55 2.83
CA VAL A 24 6.96 -1.12 2.51
C VAL A 24 8.09 -0.56 3.36
N VAL A 25 9.01 0.15 2.72
CA VAL A 25 10.11 0.87 3.37
C VAL A 25 10.03 2.33 2.93
N ILE A 26 10.04 3.26 3.88
CA ILE A 26 10.09 4.69 3.56
C ILE A 26 11.55 5.13 3.54
N LYS A 27 11.96 5.80 2.47
CA LYS A 27 13.30 6.38 2.33
C LYS A 27 13.23 7.88 2.07
N GLN A 28 14.15 8.62 2.67
CA GLN A 28 14.35 10.06 2.43
C GLN A 28 15.86 10.35 2.43
N ASP A 29 16.33 11.19 1.51
CA ASP A 29 17.76 11.49 1.33
C ASP A 29 18.65 10.23 1.20
N GLY A 30 18.13 9.18 0.56
CA GLY A 30 18.82 7.90 0.38
C GLY A 30 18.90 7.01 1.64
N LYS A 31 18.31 7.41 2.76
CA LYS A 31 18.31 6.67 4.02
C LYS A 31 16.94 6.06 4.29
N VAL A 32 16.92 4.89 4.93
CA VAL A 32 15.69 4.32 5.49
C VAL A 32 15.25 5.14 6.69
N ILE A 33 13.97 5.47 6.75
CA ILE A 33 13.34 6.14 7.88
C ILE A 33 12.66 5.06 8.72
N GLU A 34 13.17 4.84 9.92
CA GLU A 34 12.60 3.87 10.86
C GLU A 34 11.46 4.50 11.65
N PRO A 35 10.32 3.82 11.82
CA PRO A 35 9.21 4.35 12.59
C PRO A 35 9.42 4.19 14.10
N VAL A 36 8.75 5.04 14.87
CA VAL A 36 8.48 4.80 16.29
C VAL A 36 6.96 4.71 16.46
N ASN A 37 6.45 3.52 16.79
CA ASN A 37 5.01 3.24 16.88
C ASN A 37 4.24 3.67 15.61
N ASP A 38 4.72 3.24 14.45
CA ASP A 38 4.20 3.58 13.10
C ASP A 38 4.26 5.07 12.73
N VAL A 39 4.90 5.91 13.55
CA VAL A 39 5.16 7.32 13.24
C VAL A 39 6.50 7.45 12.55
N TYR A 40 6.49 7.97 11.33
CA TYR A 40 7.67 8.29 10.53
C TYR A 40 7.90 9.78 10.56
N GLU A 41 9.04 10.21 11.10
CA GLU A 41 9.43 11.62 11.06
C GLU A 41 10.19 11.91 9.76
N LEU A 42 9.61 12.77 8.93
CA LEU A 42 10.15 13.15 7.63
C LEU A 42 10.47 14.63 7.61
N LYS A 43 11.52 15.00 6.88
CA LYS A 43 11.74 16.39 6.47
C LYS A 43 10.66 16.80 5.48
N LYS A 44 10.42 18.10 5.38
CA LYS A 44 9.62 18.74 4.33
C LYS A 44 10.30 18.72 2.94
N SER A 45 10.72 17.54 2.51
CA SER A 45 11.43 17.27 1.26
C SER A 45 10.97 15.93 0.64
N PRO A 46 11.26 15.69 -0.64
CA PRO A 46 10.84 14.46 -1.31
C PRO A 46 11.28 13.19 -0.57
N PHE A 47 10.38 12.23 -0.49
CA PHE A 47 10.62 10.90 0.05
C PHE A 47 10.11 9.86 -0.95
N LEU A 48 10.40 8.58 -0.71
CA LEU A 48 9.87 7.50 -1.53
C LEU A 48 9.44 6.31 -0.69
N PHE A 49 8.41 5.62 -1.17
CA PHE A 49 8.09 4.27 -0.73
C PHE A 49 8.86 3.29 -1.61
N GLU A 50 9.67 2.42 -1.01
CA GLU A 50 10.21 1.22 -1.64
C GLU A 50 9.33 0.04 -1.27
N ILE A 51 8.77 -0.61 -2.28
CA ILE A 51 7.75 -1.64 -2.12
C ILE A 51 8.30 -2.96 -2.66
N THR A 52 8.16 -4.01 -1.88
CA THR A 52 8.36 -5.40 -2.31
C THR A 52 7.08 -6.17 -2.11
N SER A 53 6.57 -6.77 -3.18
CA SER A 53 5.31 -7.53 -3.17
C SER A 53 5.54 -8.99 -3.56
N SER A 54 4.79 -9.88 -2.90
CA SER A 54 4.71 -11.30 -3.23
C SER A 54 3.24 -11.73 -3.31
N ASN A 55 2.85 -12.31 -4.45
CA ASN A 55 1.51 -12.75 -4.82
C ASN A 55 0.41 -11.68 -4.66
N LEU A 56 0.77 -10.40 -4.83
CA LEU A 56 -0.15 -9.28 -4.73
C LEU A 56 0.10 -8.29 -5.88
N GLU A 57 -0.85 -8.20 -6.80
CA GLU A 57 -0.74 -7.32 -7.98
C GLU A 57 -0.97 -5.85 -7.62
N GLY A 58 -1.84 -5.57 -6.64
CA GLY A 58 -2.11 -4.21 -6.20
C GLY A 58 -2.85 -4.15 -4.87
N PHE A 59 -2.96 -2.95 -4.33
CA PHE A 59 -3.57 -2.67 -3.04
C PHE A 59 -4.18 -1.27 -3.03
N LEU A 60 -5.09 -1.05 -2.09
CA LEU A 60 -5.72 0.24 -1.86
C LEU A 60 -4.91 1.06 -0.87
N VAL A 61 -4.88 2.37 -1.05
CA VAL A 61 -4.15 3.33 -0.20
C VAL A 61 -5.13 4.40 0.26
N GLY A 62 -5.57 4.30 1.52
CA GLY A 62 -6.22 5.40 2.20
C GLY A 62 -5.16 6.37 2.70
N ALA A 63 -5.28 7.65 2.35
CA ALA A 63 -4.35 8.70 2.76
C ALA A 63 -5.12 9.98 3.11
N THR A 64 -4.97 10.46 4.34
CA THR A 64 -5.72 11.61 4.86
C THR A 64 -4.89 12.43 5.85
N THR A 65 -5.25 13.69 6.05
CA THR A 65 -4.77 14.53 7.16
C THR A 65 -5.69 14.45 8.39
N ASN A 66 -6.86 13.80 8.26
CA ASN A 66 -7.84 13.63 9.31
C ASN A 66 -7.52 12.40 10.18
N LYS A 67 -7.12 12.67 11.43
CA LYS A 67 -6.76 11.62 12.39
C LYS A 67 -7.94 10.71 12.77
N ASP A 68 -9.17 11.20 12.76
CA ASP A 68 -10.34 10.43 13.19
C ASP A 68 -10.73 9.39 12.14
N ILE A 69 -10.62 9.74 10.86
CA ILE A 69 -10.79 8.78 9.75
C ILE A 69 -9.74 7.68 9.84
N TYR A 70 -8.48 8.04 10.08
CA TYR A 70 -7.42 7.05 10.26
C TYR A 70 -7.66 6.15 11.48
N ALA A 71 -8.05 6.73 12.62
CA ALA A 71 -8.39 5.96 13.82
C ALA A 71 -9.59 5.03 13.59
N GLY A 72 -10.58 5.46 12.80
CA GLY A 72 -11.65 4.60 12.30
C GLY A 72 -11.13 3.46 11.43
N ALA A 73 -10.20 3.76 10.52
CA ALA A 73 -9.64 2.78 9.58
C ALA A 73 -8.83 1.69 10.30
N LEU A 74 -8.22 2.06 11.43
CA LEU A 74 -7.55 1.15 12.36
C LEU A 74 -8.50 0.42 13.32
N GLY A 75 -9.79 0.74 13.33
CA GLY A 75 -10.77 0.16 14.27
C GLY A 75 -10.65 0.67 15.71
N ILE A 76 -9.91 1.76 15.94
CA ILE A 76 -9.77 2.42 17.24
C ILE A 76 -11.03 3.22 17.56
N LEU A 77 -11.59 3.89 16.54
CA LEU A 77 -12.88 4.56 16.63
C LEU A 77 -13.93 3.76 15.87
N ASN A 78 -15.11 3.62 16.45
CA ASN A 78 -16.25 3.00 15.78
C ASN A 78 -16.95 4.01 14.87
N THR A 79 -16.26 4.40 13.79
CA THR A 79 -16.80 5.26 12.74
C THR A 79 -16.75 4.55 11.40
N GLU A 80 -17.75 4.79 10.57
CA GLU A 80 -17.69 4.35 9.18
C GLU A 80 -16.57 5.09 8.44
N VAL A 81 -15.80 4.35 7.65
CA VAL A 81 -14.69 4.88 6.85
C VAL A 81 -15.03 4.69 5.39
N GLN A 82 -15.24 5.81 4.69
CA GLN A 82 -15.70 5.82 3.30
C GLN A 82 -14.73 5.14 2.32
N TRP A 83 -13.44 5.05 2.65
CA TRP A 83 -12.47 4.30 1.86
C TRP A 83 -12.89 2.84 1.60
N PHE A 84 -13.58 2.23 2.56
CA PHE A 84 -13.99 0.82 2.44
C PHE A 84 -15.28 0.66 1.63
N GLN A 85 -16.00 1.75 1.33
CA GLN A 85 -17.24 1.69 0.56
C GLN A 85 -17.05 2.09 -0.90
N ASN A 86 -15.88 2.62 -1.27
CA ASN A 86 -15.63 3.20 -2.57
C ASN A 86 -14.52 2.47 -3.34
N THR A 87 -14.63 2.51 -4.67
CA THR A 87 -13.60 1.98 -5.57
C THR A 87 -12.35 2.83 -5.53
N GLY A 88 -11.18 2.18 -5.70
CA GLY A 88 -9.91 2.89 -5.72
C GLY A 88 -9.78 3.87 -6.89
N MET A 89 -9.36 5.09 -6.59
CA MET A 89 -9.02 6.10 -7.59
C MET A 89 -7.69 5.78 -8.26
N ALA A 90 -7.64 5.99 -9.57
CA ALA A 90 -6.41 5.81 -10.34
C ALA A 90 -5.53 7.08 -10.21
N GLU A 91 -4.33 6.92 -9.65
CA GLU A 91 -3.27 7.92 -9.76
C GLU A 91 -2.50 7.73 -11.08
N GLU A 92 -1.74 8.72 -11.54
CA GLU A 92 -1.08 8.66 -12.85
C GLU A 92 -0.12 7.47 -13.05
N LEU A 93 -0.09 6.95 -14.29
CA LEU A 93 0.82 5.87 -14.66
C LEU A 93 2.28 6.32 -14.54
N TYR A 94 3.16 5.37 -14.20
CA TYR A 94 4.60 5.62 -14.02
C TYR A 94 4.96 6.66 -12.95
N ASN A 95 4.00 7.00 -12.07
CA ASN A 95 4.10 8.07 -11.09
C ASN A 95 4.69 9.35 -11.72
N LYS A 96 4.08 9.80 -12.82
CA LYS A 96 4.62 10.88 -13.66
C LYS A 96 4.77 12.19 -12.89
N ASP A 97 3.76 12.54 -12.10
CA ASP A 97 3.69 13.82 -11.37
C ASP A 97 4.32 13.76 -9.97
N LYS A 98 4.77 12.57 -9.55
CA LYS A 98 5.45 12.34 -8.26
C LYS A 98 4.59 12.80 -7.08
N GLU A 99 3.30 12.49 -7.13
CA GLU A 99 2.35 12.91 -6.12
C GLU A 99 1.66 11.72 -5.47
N MET A 100 1.04 12.01 -4.33
CA MET A 100 0.14 11.11 -3.63
C MET A 100 -1.14 11.88 -3.33
N PHE A 101 -2.28 11.26 -3.61
CA PHE A 101 -3.56 11.85 -3.32
C PHE A 101 -3.85 11.85 -1.82
N LEU A 102 -4.45 12.94 -1.33
CA LEU A 102 -5.04 13.03 -0.01
C LEU A 102 -6.56 13.12 -0.20
N MET A 103 -7.29 12.23 0.47
CA MET A 103 -8.73 12.12 0.31
C MET A 103 -9.38 11.31 1.43
N ASP A 104 -10.52 11.80 1.89
CA ASP A 104 -11.30 11.19 2.97
C ASP A 104 -12.35 10.19 2.46
N SER A 105 -12.81 10.33 1.20
CA SER A 105 -13.95 9.59 0.65
C SER A 105 -13.60 8.30 -0.08
N ALA A 106 -12.44 8.19 -0.71
CA ALA A 106 -12.04 7.00 -1.45
C ALA A 106 -10.54 6.72 -1.26
N PRO A 107 -10.09 5.47 -1.45
CA PRO A 107 -8.66 5.16 -1.48
C PRO A 107 -8.09 5.38 -2.89
N SER A 108 -6.78 5.48 -3.02
CA SER A 108 -6.11 5.26 -4.31
C SER A 108 -5.89 3.76 -4.58
N TYR A 109 -5.80 3.35 -5.84
CA TYR A 109 -5.38 2.00 -6.21
C TYR A 109 -3.98 2.01 -6.81
N TRP A 110 -3.03 1.38 -6.11
CA TRP A 110 -1.65 1.21 -6.60
C TRP A 110 -1.42 -0.24 -6.97
N TYR A 111 -0.95 -0.46 -8.19
CA TYR A 111 -0.73 -1.80 -8.74
C TYR A 111 0.47 -1.88 -9.67
N TYR A 112 0.93 -3.11 -9.86
CA TYR A 112 1.93 -3.51 -10.84
C TYR A 112 1.45 -4.79 -11.53
N THR A 113 1.13 -4.66 -12.83
CA THR A 113 0.83 -5.81 -13.69
C THR A 113 2.07 -6.21 -14.47
N ASP A 114 2.71 -5.23 -15.12
CA ASP A 114 3.99 -5.38 -15.80
C ASP A 114 4.73 -4.03 -15.93
N ALA A 115 5.88 -4.03 -16.60
CA ALA A 115 6.71 -2.83 -16.77
C ALA A 115 6.08 -1.70 -17.60
N LYS A 116 4.94 -1.94 -18.26
CA LYS A 116 4.18 -0.98 -19.07
C LYS A 116 2.86 -0.59 -18.42
N ASP A 117 2.36 -1.34 -17.45
CA ASP A 117 1.11 -1.02 -16.75
C ASP A 117 1.30 -1.12 -15.24
N HIS A 118 1.59 0.03 -14.63
CA HIS A 118 1.78 0.17 -13.20
C HIS A 118 1.67 1.63 -12.75
N ARG A 119 1.48 1.82 -11.44
CA ARG A 119 1.37 3.15 -10.83
C ARG A 119 2.70 3.67 -10.29
N PHE A 120 3.72 2.84 -10.13
CA PHE A 120 5.02 3.19 -9.53
C PHE A 120 5.97 4.01 -10.43
N ASP A 121 7.10 4.47 -9.92
CA ASP A 121 8.18 5.10 -10.69
C ASP A 121 8.67 4.19 -11.83
N LYS A 122 9.35 4.78 -12.82
CA LYS A 122 9.96 4.03 -13.93
C LYS A 122 10.95 2.97 -13.44
N ASN A 123 11.05 1.88 -14.20
CA ASN A 123 11.92 0.73 -13.97
C ASN A 123 11.61 -0.11 -12.71
N PRO A 124 10.34 -0.45 -12.42
CA PRO A 124 10.03 -1.52 -11.47
C PRO A 124 10.64 -2.84 -11.98
N LYS A 125 10.85 -3.79 -11.07
CA LYS A 125 11.47 -5.09 -11.37
C LYS A 125 10.51 -6.21 -11.00
N GLY A 126 10.54 -7.29 -11.77
CA GLY A 126 9.78 -8.51 -11.50
C GLY A 126 8.55 -8.66 -12.39
N ASN A 127 7.55 -9.40 -11.90
CA ASN A 127 6.32 -9.76 -12.61
C ASN A 127 5.12 -9.69 -11.66
N ALA A 128 3.91 -9.95 -12.18
CA ALA A 128 2.66 -9.90 -11.41
C ALA A 128 2.67 -10.70 -10.09
N LYS A 129 3.45 -11.78 -9.99
CA LYS A 129 3.56 -12.60 -8.76
C LYS A 129 4.61 -12.10 -7.79
N GLN A 130 5.65 -11.42 -8.25
CA GLN A 130 6.70 -10.91 -7.38
C GLN A 130 7.36 -9.72 -8.03
N TRP A 131 7.29 -8.58 -7.35
CA TRP A 131 7.81 -7.33 -7.89
C TRP A 131 8.38 -6.41 -6.82
N THR A 132 9.29 -5.56 -7.26
CA THR A 132 9.80 -4.44 -6.47
C THR A 132 9.67 -3.15 -7.25
N ALA A 133 9.25 -2.09 -6.57
CA ALA A 133 9.05 -0.79 -7.19
C ALA A 133 9.26 0.34 -6.19
N THR A 134 9.47 1.55 -6.70
CA THR A 134 9.50 2.75 -5.87
C THR A 134 8.35 3.68 -6.23
N ARG A 135 7.79 4.40 -5.28
CA ARG A 135 6.90 5.53 -5.52
C ARG A 135 7.48 6.76 -4.85
N THR A 136 8.05 7.66 -5.64
CA THR A 136 8.62 8.93 -5.16
C THR A 136 7.54 10.00 -5.02
N ILE A 137 7.48 10.65 -3.87
CA ILE A 137 6.51 11.70 -3.54
C ILE A 137 7.27 13.02 -3.35
N THR A 138 6.94 14.03 -4.16
CA THR A 138 7.49 15.40 -4.08
C THR A 138 6.44 16.42 -3.63
N ARG A 139 5.16 16.06 -3.73
CA ARG A 139 3.99 16.84 -3.33
C ARG A 139 2.81 15.94 -2.99
N PHE A 140 1.84 16.49 -2.28
CA PHE A 140 0.51 15.90 -2.18
C PHE A 140 -0.42 16.56 -3.20
N TYR A 141 -1.50 15.87 -3.55
CA TYR A 141 -2.63 16.47 -4.23
C TYR A 141 -3.88 16.25 -3.36
N ASP A 142 -4.42 17.33 -2.81
CA ASP A 142 -5.64 17.27 -2.01
C ASP A 142 -6.85 17.26 -2.95
N ILE A 143 -7.48 16.10 -3.06
CA ILE A 143 -8.64 15.87 -3.92
C ILE A 143 -9.88 16.59 -3.39
N MET A 144 -9.96 16.82 -2.08
CA MET A 144 -11.13 17.42 -1.43
C MET A 144 -11.28 18.90 -1.77
N VAL A 145 -10.17 19.58 -2.10
CA VAL A 145 -10.14 20.99 -2.50
C VAL A 145 -9.51 21.23 -3.88
N ASP A 146 -9.15 20.16 -4.59
CA ASP A 146 -8.54 20.18 -5.92
C ASP A 146 -7.28 21.06 -6.01
N GLN A 147 -6.32 20.83 -5.09
CA GLN A 147 -5.09 21.62 -5.01
C GLN A 147 -3.84 20.77 -4.77
N PRO A 148 -2.72 21.05 -5.48
CA PRO A 148 -1.43 20.50 -5.12
C PRO A 148 -0.87 21.17 -3.86
N ILE A 149 -0.30 20.38 -2.95
CA ILE A 149 0.38 20.86 -1.74
C ILE A 149 1.85 20.44 -1.80
N SER A 150 2.73 21.42 -1.95
CA SER A 150 4.18 21.23 -1.89
C SER A 150 4.60 20.70 -0.52
N LEU A 151 5.51 19.71 -0.48
CA LEU A 151 6.02 19.18 0.80
C LEU A 151 6.73 20.23 1.64
N LYS A 152 7.30 21.27 1.01
CA LYS A 152 7.96 22.39 1.71
C LYS A 152 6.97 23.23 2.52
N ASP A 153 5.74 23.30 2.05
CA ASP A 153 4.67 24.12 2.60
C ASP A 153 3.66 23.26 3.40
N PHE A 154 3.92 21.96 3.52
CA PHE A 154 3.03 21.04 4.23
C PHE A 154 3.35 21.04 5.72
N ASP A 155 2.36 21.40 6.53
CA ASP A 155 2.41 21.32 7.97
C ASP A 155 1.48 20.21 8.50
N GLY A 156 1.98 19.46 9.49
CA GLY A 156 1.20 18.43 10.18
C GLY A 156 1.58 17.01 9.76
N SER A 157 0.55 16.15 9.68
CA SER A 157 0.74 14.72 9.44
C SER A 157 -0.16 14.21 8.33
N VAL A 158 0.35 13.23 7.59
CA VAL A 158 -0.45 12.39 6.70
C VAL A 158 -0.54 11.00 7.30
N PHE A 159 -1.76 10.50 7.43
CA PHE A 159 -2.05 9.17 7.91
C PHE A 159 -2.38 8.25 6.74
N ILE A 160 -1.76 7.08 6.72
CA ILE A 160 -1.81 6.15 5.61
C ILE A 160 -2.21 4.77 6.11
N LEU A 161 -3.18 4.16 5.43
CA LEU A 161 -3.47 2.74 5.51
C LEU A 161 -3.39 2.13 4.11
N MET A 162 -2.44 1.22 3.90
CA MET A 162 -2.43 0.34 2.72
C MET A 162 -3.10 -0.97 3.07
N TYR A 163 -4.07 -1.39 2.28
CA TYR A 163 -4.88 -2.57 2.56
C TYR A 163 -5.32 -3.28 1.29
N GLN A 164 -5.69 -4.54 1.44
CA GLN A 164 -6.35 -5.32 0.41
C GLN A 164 -7.81 -5.55 0.81
N PRO A 165 -8.79 -5.19 -0.04
CA PRO A 165 -10.17 -5.56 0.19
C PRO A 165 -10.36 -7.07 0.02
N VAL A 166 -11.22 -7.66 0.85
CA VAL A 166 -11.62 -9.07 0.77
C VAL A 166 -13.10 -9.11 0.40
N TYR A 167 -13.39 -9.70 -0.74
CA TYR A 167 -14.75 -9.82 -1.27
C TYR A 167 -15.26 -11.26 -1.13
N ASN A 168 -16.57 -11.43 -0.97
CA ASN A 168 -17.23 -12.73 -1.15
C ASN A 168 -17.41 -13.05 -2.65
N ASP A 169 -18.05 -14.19 -2.94
CA ASP A 169 -18.32 -14.64 -4.31
C ASP A 169 -19.31 -13.71 -5.05
N GLU A 170 -20.13 -12.96 -4.32
CA GLU A 170 -21.05 -11.95 -4.83
C GLU A 170 -20.38 -10.58 -5.10
N TYR A 171 -19.07 -10.46 -4.83
CA TYR A 171 -18.29 -9.22 -4.90
C TYR A 171 -18.67 -8.14 -3.86
N ASP A 172 -19.36 -8.52 -2.80
CA ASP A 172 -19.57 -7.65 -1.63
C ASP A 172 -18.29 -7.61 -0.78
N LEU A 173 -17.93 -6.42 -0.29
CA LEU A 173 -16.81 -6.28 0.63
C LEU A 173 -17.18 -6.89 1.99
N VAL A 174 -16.47 -7.93 2.39
CA VAL A 174 -16.71 -8.63 3.67
C VAL A 174 -15.63 -8.39 4.72
N ASP A 175 -14.41 -8.06 4.29
CA ASP A 175 -13.31 -7.74 5.20
C ASP A 175 -12.21 -6.93 4.47
N LYS A 176 -11.17 -6.55 5.19
CA LYS A 176 -9.93 -6.01 4.64
C LYS A 176 -8.73 -6.62 5.37
N LYS A 177 -7.66 -6.86 4.60
CA LYS A 177 -6.35 -7.18 5.15
C LYS A 177 -5.51 -5.91 5.25
N ASN A 178 -5.17 -5.49 6.46
CA ASN A 178 -4.21 -4.41 6.67
C ASN A 178 -2.82 -4.89 6.22
N LEU A 179 -2.17 -4.14 5.33
CA LEU A 179 -0.86 -4.49 4.76
C LEU A 179 0.26 -3.61 5.30
N PHE A 180 -0.01 -2.31 5.46
CA PHE A 180 0.94 -1.34 5.99
C PHE A 180 0.17 -0.14 6.56
N GLN A 181 0.67 0.46 7.63
CA GLN A 181 0.10 1.67 8.21
C GLN A 181 1.21 2.63 8.62
N ALA A 182 0.96 3.93 8.51
CA ALA A 182 1.93 4.95 8.86
C ALA A 182 1.26 6.27 9.24
N ALA A 183 1.86 6.97 10.19
CA ALA A 183 1.66 8.40 10.39
C ALA A 183 2.94 9.13 9.96
N LEU A 184 2.90 9.80 8.81
CA LEU A 184 4.00 10.61 8.30
C LEU A 184 3.92 11.99 8.94
N LYS A 185 4.86 12.32 9.82
CA LYS A 185 4.95 13.62 10.47
C LYS A 185 6.04 14.45 9.82
N PHE A 186 5.67 15.60 9.26
CA PHE A 186 6.61 16.46 8.56
C PHE A 186 7.18 17.53 9.50
N LYS A 187 8.50 17.69 9.47
CA LYS A 187 9.25 18.67 10.27
C LYS A 187 10.25 19.40 9.38
N ASP A 188 10.65 20.59 9.81
CA ASP A 188 11.71 21.37 9.15
C ASP A 188 13.11 20.74 9.36
#